data_AF-A0A970Y1L5-F1
#
_entry.id   AF-A0A970Y1L5-F1
#
_cell.length_a   1.000
_cell.length_b   1.000
_cell.length_c   1.000
_cell.angle_alpha   90.00
_cell.angle_beta   90.00
_cell.angle_gamma   90.00
#
_symmetry.space_group_name_H-M   'P 1'
#
loop_
_entity.id
_entity.type
_entity.pdbx_description
1 polymer ?
#
loop_
_entity_poly.entity_id
_entity_poly.type
_entity_poly.pdbx_seq_one_letter_code
_entity_poly.pdbx_strand_id
1 'polypeptide(L)'
;MENDMTCCHDNQGPTLAWFEDMIPHCLEHAQAAKSQGRPIVGILCEYAPRELIMAAGGVPVCLCGGDLEMIGPAETELPANLCPLIKSTYGYHVQKANPFLEMADLLVGETTCDGKKKMYELLARTREMVVLELPQKPDDRDAFTHWYAELAKFRDGLERRFSVRITDEALRDAVRKMNRERKLRRDLALLMAHEAPPLTGRQLLDCKSIISCIDADLEVYASLLRELEHRSHEPNRKRVRVLLSGVPTVHGAERVVDLIEECGGLVVCMENCTGIKPIWEDVDEEAEDLMKALALKYMSIPCSVMTPNDGRIDLLSEMAGIFKPHCIVDLSWQACLTYDVESWRIRQWAEEVGNIPYLRISTDYAPSDSARLRVRLEALFETARSHRQESHAAHSA
;
A
#
# COMPACT_ATOMS: atom_id res chain seq x y z
N MET A 1 -27.08 -0.34 -31.44
CA MET A 1 -27.26 -0.30 -29.97
C MET A 1 -25.97 0.24 -29.41
N GLU A 2 -25.94 1.57 -29.34
CA GLU A 2 -24.77 2.39 -29.08
C GLU A 2 -24.43 2.43 -27.59
N ASN A 3 -23.12 2.40 -27.34
CA ASN A 3 -22.37 3.03 -26.25
C ASN A 3 -23.19 3.70 -25.13
N ASP A 4 -23.15 3.08 -23.95
CA ASP A 4 -23.49 3.73 -22.68
C ASP A 4 -22.35 3.49 -21.67
N MET A 5 -21.14 3.90 -22.09
CA MET A 5 -19.88 3.70 -21.37
C MET A 5 -19.27 5.02 -20.87
N THR A 6 -20.08 6.10 -20.83
CA THR A 6 -19.62 7.47 -20.55
C THR A 6 -20.12 8.05 -19.22
N CYS A 7 -20.79 7.30 -18.34
CA CYS A 7 -21.38 7.89 -17.13
C CYS A 7 -20.47 7.96 -15.89
N CYS A 8 -19.19 7.55 -15.97
CA CYS A 8 -18.35 7.45 -14.76
C CYS A 8 -17.23 8.51 -14.62
N HIS A 9 -16.95 9.34 -15.64
CA HIS A 9 -15.80 10.25 -15.58
C HIS A 9 -16.11 11.73 -15.28
N ASP A 10 -17.37 12.18 -15.42
CA ASP A 10 -17.67 13.63 -15.48
C ASP A 10 -18.27 14.26 -14.21
N ASN A 11 -18.15 13.62 -13.04
CA ASN A 11 -18.65 14.25 -11.80
C ASN A 11 -17.81 13.90 -10.57
N GLN A 12 -16.50 14.07 -10.69
CA GLN A 12 -15.59 14.07 -9.56
C GLN A 12 -15.78 15.38 -8.79
N GLY A 13 -16.19 15.29 -7.53
CA GLY A 13 -16.24 16.47 -6.66
C GLY A 13 -14.84 17.07 -6.50
N PRO A 14 -14.72 18.35 -6.12
CA PRO A 14 -13.44 19.05 -6.02
C PRO A 14 -12.45 18.38 -5.06
N THR A 15 -12.92 17.58 -4.11
CA THR A 15 -12.11 16.83 -3.14
C THR A 15 -11.42 15.60 -3.73
N LEU A 16 -12.05 14.89 -4.68
CA LEU A 16 -11.39 13.78 -5.37
C LEU A 16 -10.29 14.28 -6.31
N ALA A 17 -10.54 15.43 -6.97
CA ALA A 17 -9.59 16.05 -7.88
C ALA A 17 -8.28 16.47 -7.18
N TRP A 18 -8.31 16.75 -5.86
CA TRP A 18 -7.11 17.05 -5.08
C TRP A 18 -6.01 15.98 -5.22
N PHE A 19 -6.39 14.72 -5.27
CA PHE A 19 -5.44 13.61 -5.35
C PHE A 19 -4.97 13.30 -6.77
N GLU A 20 -5.62 13.86 -7.80
CA GLU A 20 -5.09 13.84 -9.17
C GLU A 20 -3.77 14.63 -9.25
N ASP A 21 -3.64 15.69 -8.44
CA ASP A 21 -2.44 16.52 -8.30
C ASP A 21 -1.58 16.13 -7.08
N MET A 22 -1.68 14.88 -6.60
CA MET A 22 -0.97 14.41 -5.40
C MET A 22 0.56 14.63 -5.47
N ILE A 23 1.19 14.32 -6.61
CA ILE A 23 2.65 14.48 -6.77
C ILE A 23 3.05 15.97 -6.70
N PRO A 24 2.42 16.89 -7.45
CA PRO A 24 2.62 18.34 -7.27
C PRO A 24 2.48 18.81 -5.82
N HIS A 25 1.40 18.43 -5.12
CA HIS A 25 1.17 18.83 -3.73
C HIS A 25 2.26 18.30 -2.78
N CYS A 26 2.67 17.04 -2.96
CA CYS A 26 3.77 16.45 -2.21
C CYS A 26 5.10 17.18 -2.47
N LEU A 27 5.36 17.54 -3.73
CA LEU A 27 6.60 18.22 -4.12
C LEU A 27 6.68 19.61 -3.49
N GLU A 28 5.59 20.38 -3.54
CA GLU A 28 5.49 21.68 -2.88
C GLU A 28 5.72 21.53 -1.37
N HIS A 29 5.06 20.56 -0.73
CA HIS A 29 5.22 20.30 0.70
C HIS A 29 6.67 19.95 1.06
N ALA A 30 7.32 19.06 0.31
CA ALA A 30 8.70 18.65 0.56
C ALA A 30 9.68 19.81 0.35
N GLN A 31 9.49 20.64 -0.69
CA GLN A 31 10.31 21.82 -0.93
C GLN A 31 10.16 22.86 0.19
N ALA A 32 8.92 23.13 0.62
CA ALA A 32 8.62 24.02 1.73
C ALA A 32 9.28 23.52 3.03
N ALA A 33 9.12 22.23 3.36
CA ALA A 33 9.75 21.62 4.52
C ALA A 33 11.28 21.75 4.47
N LYS A 34 11.89 21.46 3.32
CA LYS A 34 13.34 21.59 3.13
C LYS A 34 13.82 23.03 3.31
N SER A 35 13.08 24.02 2.81
CA SER A 35 13.37 25.46 3.01
C SER A 35 13.30 25.88 4.48
N GLN A 36 12.52 25.18 5.29
CA GLN A 36 12.38 25.40 6.74
C GLN A 36 13.42 24.61 7.55
N GLY A 37 14.35 23.91 6.88
CA GLY A 37 15.37 23.09 7.52
C GLY A 37 14.87 21.74 8.06
N ARG A 38 13.66 21.32 7.67
CA ARG A 38 13.13 20.00 8.05
C ARG A 38 13.71 18.93 7.11
N PRO A 39 14.26 17.83 7.65
CA PRO A 39 14.87 16.80 6.83
C PRO A 39 13.84 15.98 6.06
N ILE A 40 14.14 15.64 4.82
CA ILE A 40 13.35 14.72 4.00
C ILE A 40 13.87 13.30 4.21
N VAL A 41 13.01 12.39 4.67
CA VAL A 41 13.38 11.00 4.94
C VAL A 41 12.60 10.07 4.02
N GLY A 42 13.30 9.49 3.07
CA GLY A 42 12.75 8.52 2.12
C GLY A 42 12.56 7.15 2.76
N ILE A 43 11.35 6.61 2.74
CA ILE A 43 11.05 5.26 3.22
C ILE A 43 10.81 4.31 2.05
N LEU A 44 11.34 3.09 2.17
CA LEU A 44 11.29 2.07 1.13
C LEU A 44 10.43 0.86 1.52
N CYS A 45 9.79 0.87 2.68
CA CYS A 45 8.76 -0.09 3.08
C CYS A 45 7.80 0.51 4.12
N GLU A 46 6.68 -0.19 4.33
CA GLU A 46 5.68 0.12 5.35
C GLU A 46 6.11 -0.26 6.77
N TYR A 47 7.25 -0.95 6.95
CA TYR A 47 7.82 -1.24 8.28
C TYR A 47 8.57 -0.05 8.87
N ALA A 48 8.90 0.98 8.08
CA ALA A 48 9.52 2.20 8.56
C ALA A 48 8.55 2.95 9.52
N PRO A 49 8.96 3.18 10.78
CA PRO A 49 8.14 3.90 11.74
C PRO A 49 8.11 5.40 11.42
N ARG A 50 7.04 5.83 10.76
CA ARG A 50 6.86 7.22 10.29
C ARG A 50 6.77 8.18 11.47
N GLU A 51 6.20 7.73 12.58
CA GLU A 51 6.07 8.47 13.82
C GLU A 51 7.43 8.89 14.37
N LEU A 52 8.44 8.00 14.30
CA LEU A 52 9.80 8.35 14.74
C LEU A 52 10.45 9.40 13.84
N ILE A 53 10.22 9.30 12.53
CA ILE A 53 10.71 10.30 11.55
C ILE A 53 10.05 11.66 11.82
N MET A 54 8.73 11.68 12.02
CA MET A 54 7.96 12.90 12.28
C MET A 54 8.32 13.52 13.63
N ALA A 55 8.48 12.72 14.68
CA ALA A 55 8.89 13.18 16.01
C ALA A 55 10.32 13.74 16.01
N ALA A 56 11.17 13.32 15.06
CA ALA A 56 12.47 13.92 14.80
C ALA A 56 12.40 15.22 13.96
N GLY A 57 11.21 15.70 13.64
CA GLY A 57 10.98 16.89 12.80
C GLY A 57 11.04 16.64 11.28
N GLY A 58 11.27 15.39 10.87
CA GLY A 58 11.41 15.00 9.47
C GLY A 58 10.09 14.83 8.72
N VAL A 59 10.19 14.74 7.40
CA VAL A 59 9.07 14.46 6.48
C VAL A 59 9.24 13.05 5.90
N PRO A 60 8.39 12.08 6.26
CA PRO A 60 8.46 10.73 5.70
C PRO A 60 7.88 10.70 4.28
N VAL A 61 8.68 10.31 3.28
CA VAL A 61 8.28 10.22 1.87
C VAL A 61 8.43 8.79 1.37
N CYS A 62 7.36 8.17 0.88
CA CYS A 62 7.41 6.85 0.26
C CYS A 62 8.07 6.92 -1.12
N LEU A 63 9.15 6.16 -1.32
CA LEU A 63 9.96 6.20 -2.55
C LEU A 63 9.89 4.94 -3.40
N CYS A 64 8.93 4.04 -3.16
CA CYS A 64 8.76 2.85 -4.01
C CYS A 64 8.32 3.26 -5.43
N GLY A 65 9.13 2.95 -6.44
CA GLY A 65 8.94 3.36 -7.82
C GLY A 65 7.91 2.54 -8.61
N GLY A 66 7.13 3.24 -9.45
CA GLY A 66 6.08 2.70 -10.31
C GLY A 66 6.23 3.04 -11.79
N ASP A 67 7.43 3.37 -12.25
CA ASP A 67 7.68 3.85 -13.61
C ASP A 67 8.42 2.81 -14.46
N LEU A 68 7.82 2.49 -15.62
CA LEU A 68 8.34 1.56 -16.61
C LEU A 68 9.62 2.06 -17.29
N GLU A 69 9.76 3.37 -17.49
CA GLU A 69 10.95 3.96 -18.14
C GLU A 69 12.21 3.78 -17.29
N MET A 70 12.04 3.62 -15.98
CA MET A 70 13.13 3.38 -15.03
C MET A 70 13.65 1.93 -15.03
N ILE A 71 12.96 0.99 -15.69
CA ILE A 71 13.38 -0.42 -15.72
C ILE A 71 14.70 -0.60 -16.48
N GLY A 72 14.80 -0.04 -17.69
CA GLY A 72 16.01 -0.14 -18.53
C GLY A 72 17.27 0.43 -17.86
N PRO A 73 17.23 1.67 -17.31
CA PRO A 73 18.35 2.24 -16.55
C PRO A 73 18.80 1.36 -15.38
N ALA A 74 17.85 0.78 -14.63
CA ALA A 74 18.18 -0.08 -13.50
C ALA A 74 18.88 -1.38 -13.92
N GLU A 75 18.49 -1.96 -15.06
CA GLU A 75 19.06 -3.22 -15.57
C GLU A 75 20.50 -3.11 -16.06
N THR A 76 21.07 -1.90 -16.09
CA THR A 76 22.51 -1.71 -16.31
C THR A 76 23.35 -2.22 -15.13
N GLU A 77 22.76 -2.29 -13.94
CA GLU A 77 23.43 -2.69 -12.69
C GLU A 77 22.68 -3.78 -11.91
N LEU A 78 21.37 -3.91 -12.13
CA LEU A 78 20.51 -4.93 -11.53
C LEU A 78 20.12 -6.02 -12.55
N PRO A 79 19.84 -7.26 -12.11
CA PRO A 79 19.41 -8.30 -13.03
C PRO A 79 18.00 -8.03 -13.58
N ALA A 80 17.78 -8.39 -14.85
CA ALA A 80 16.46 -8.27 -15.49
C ALA A 80 15.36 -9.07 -14.75
N ASN A 81 15.71 -10.24 -14.21
CA ASN A 81 14.82 -11.08 -13.39
C ASN A 81 14.77 -10.58 -11.93
N LEU A 82 14.36 -9.34 -11.74
CA LEU A 82 14.16 -8.70 -10.44
C LEU A 82 12.82 -7.95 -10.42
N CYS A 83 12.25 -7.78 -9.23
CA CYS A 83 10.97 -7.11 -9.05
C CYS A 83 10.96 -5.71 -9.70
N PRO A 84 9.97 -5.37 -10.56
CA PRO A 84 9.87 -4.08 -11.24
C PRO A 84 9.80 -2.90 -10.28
N LEU A 85 9.22 -3.06 -9.08
CA LEU A 85 9.25 -2.02 -8.05
C LEU A 85 10.68 -1.68 -7.61
N ILE A 86 11.53 -2.69 -7.44
CA ILE A 86 12.93 -2.51 -7.05
C ILE A 86 13.71 -1.88 -8.20
N LYS A 87 13.52 -2.40 -9.41
CA LYS A 87 14.15 -1.87 -10.62
C LYS A 87 13.75 -0.41 -10.83
N SER A 88 12.46 -0.07 -10.78
CA SER A 88 11.98 1.30 -10.96
C SER A 88 12.55 2.26 -9.90
N THR A 89 12.54 1.84 -8.62
CA THR A 89 13.15 2.62 -7.53
C THR A 89 14.64 2.90 -7.78
N TYR A 90 15.40 1.88 -8.19
CA TYR A 90 16.83 2.01 -8.47
C TYR A 90 17.09 2.79 -9.77
N GLY A 91 16.25 2.65 -10.79
CA GLY A 91 16.36 3.39 -12.04
C GLY A 91 16.20 4.90 -11.82
N TYR A 92 15.30 5.31 -10.92
CA TYR A 92 15.23 6.70 -10.48
C TYR A 92 16.54 7.19 -9.85
N HIS A 93 17.22 6.34 -9.07
CA HIS A 93 18.53 6.66 -8.51
C HIS A 93 19.59 6.82 -9.60
N VAL A 94 19.68 5.87 -10.54
CA VAL A 94 20.63 5.90 -11.66
C VAL A 94 20.45 7.17 -12.50
N GLN A 95 19.20 7.51 -12.82
CA GLN A 95 18.88 8.67 -13.67
C GLN A 95 18.82 10.00 -12.93
N LYS A 96 18.86 9.99 -11.59
CA LYS A 96 18.60 11.17 -10.75
C LYS A 96 17.29 11.88 -11.11
N ALA A 97 16.27 11.10 -11.44
CA ALA A 97 15.02 11.56 -12.05
C ALA A 97 13.84 11.65 -11.05
N ASN A 98 14.07 11.36 -9.77
CA ASN A 98 13.05 11.50 -8.73
C ASN A 98 13.41 12.66 -7.80
N PRO A 99 12.66 13.78 -7.81
CA PRO A 99 13.00 14.95 -7.00
C PRO A 99 12.96 14.68 -5.50
N PHE A 100 12.08 13.79 -5.03
CA PHE A 100 12.04 13.41 -3.62
C PHE A 100 13.28 12.63 -3.18
N LEU A 101 13.75 11.72 -4.04
CA LEU A 101 14.99 10.99 -3.81
C LEU A 101 16.20 11.92 -3.81
N GLU A 102 16.26 12.91 -4.70
CA GLU A 102 17.34 13.92 -4.71
C GLU A 102 17.28 14.87 -3.52
N MET A 103 16.08 15.11 -2.97
CA MET A 103 15.91 15.90 -1.76
C MET A 103 16.17 15.12 -0.47
N ALA A 104 16.21 13.79 -0.50
CA ALA A 104 16.29 12.97 0.71
C ALA A 104 17.62 13.15 1.46
N ASP A 105 17.54 13.49 2.75
CA ASP A 105 18.66 13.58 3.68
C ASP A 105 18.94 12.22 4.36
N LEU A 106 17.99 11.28 4.24
CA LEU A 106 18.09 9.90 4.69
C LEU A 106 17.20 8.98 3.86
N LEU A 107 17.72 7.81 3.50
CA LEU A 107 16.92 6.65 3.10
C LEU A 107 16.78 5.64 4.24
N VAL A 108 15.57 5.16 4.47
CA VAL A 108 15.27 4.09 5.43
C VAL A 108 14.78 2.88 4.64
N GLY A 109 15.50 1.78 4.80
CA GLY A 109 15.11 0.47 4.27
C GLY A 109 15.09 -0.58 5.37
N GLU A 110 14.58 -1.75 5.03
CA GLU A 110 14.38 -2.86 5.96
C GLU A 110 14.75 -4.18 5.28
N THR A 111 15.30 -5.13 6.03
CA THR A 111 15.71 -6.44 5.52
C THR A 111 14.53 -7.37 5.21
N THR A 112 13.66 -6.94 4.29
CA THR A 112 12.46 -7.62 3.83
C THR A 112 12.81 -8.68 2.76
N CYS A 113 12.63 -8.38 1.47
CA CYS A 113 12.98 -9.30 0.40
C CYS A 113 14.45 -9.16 -0.02
N ASP A 114 15.03 -10.22 -0.57
CA ASP A 114 16.44 -10.24 -0.97
C ASP A 114 16.78 -9.16 -2.00
N GLY A 115 15.88 -8.92 -2.95
CA GLY A 115 16.06 -7.89 -3.96
C GLY A 115 16.24 -6.50 -3.34
N LYS A 116 15.41 -6.14 -2.35
CA LYS A 116 15.50 -4.84 -1.67
C LYS A 116 16.78 -4.76 -0.85
N LYS A 117 17.05 -5.78 -0.03
CA LYS A 117 18.26 -5.86 0.81
C LYS A 117 19.54 -5.65 0.01
N LYS A 118 19.68 -6.34 -1.14
CA LYS A 118 20.87 -6.22 -1.98
C LYS A 118 20.92 -4.91 -2.77
N MET A 119 19.77 -4.38 -3.20
CA MET A 119 19.68 -3.08 -3.85
C MET A 119 20.08 -1.94 -2.89
N TYR A 120 19.75 -2.04 -1.61
CA TYR A 120 20.14 -1.07 -0.59
C TYR A 120 21.65 -0.95 -0.42
N GLU A 121 22.41 -2.04 -0.52
CA GLU A 121 23.88 -1.99 -0.50
C GLU A 121 24.46 -1.20 -1.68
N LEU A 122 23.76 -1.15 -2.81
CA LEU A 122 24.16 -0.32 -3.95
C LEU A 122 23.78 1.15 -3.72
N LEU A 123 22.56 1.43 -3.27
CA LEU A 123 22.14 2.80 -2.91
C LEU A 123 23.05 3.43 -1.86
N ALA A 124 23.40 2.66 -0.82
CA ALA A 124 24.24 3.11 0.30
C ALA A 124 25.66 3.54 -0.12
N ARG A 125 26.10 3.24 -1.35
CA ARG A 125 27.39 3.72 -1.87
C ARG A 125 27.41 5.23 -2.11
N THR A 126 26.24 5.83 -2.37
CA THR A 126 26.13 7.24 -2.75
C THR A 126 25.01 7.98 -2.02
N ARG A 127 24.15 7.26 -1.27
CA ARG A 127 23.05 7.82 -0.48
C ARG A 127 23.26 7.49 0.98
N GLU A 128 22.97 8.46 1.85
CA GLU A 128 22.88 8.23 3.29
C GLU A 128 21.71 7.29 3.60
N MET A 129 22.00 6.14 4.21
CA MET A 129 21.00 5.09 4.41
C MET A 129 21.12 4.43 5.78
N VAL A 130 19.96 4.14 6.38
CA VAL A 130 19.83 3.22 7.52
C VAL A 130 19.00 2.03 7.05
N VAL A 131 19.49 0.82 7.33
CA VAL A 131 18.76 -0.42 7.08
C VAL A 131 18.38 -1.03 8.42
N LEU A 132 17.09 -1.13 8.69
CA LEU A 132 16.54 -1.80 9.88
C LEU A 132 16.52 -3.31 9.65
N GLU A 133 17.02 -4.07 10.61
CA GLU A 133 16.93 -5.52 10.54
C GLU A 133 15.54 -5.98 11.01
N LEU A 134 14.65 -6.29 10.05
CA LEU A 134 13.31 -6.82 10.33
C LEU A 134 13.38 -8.34 10.56
N PRO A 135 13.05 -8.82 11.78
CA PRO A 135 12.89 -10.25 12.04
C PRO A 135 11.69 -10.83 11.29
N GLN A 136 11.76 -12.12 10.95
CA GLN A 136 10.76 -12.77 10.11
C GLN A 136 9.74 -13.63 10.87
N LYS A 137 9.85 -13.74 12.20
CA LYS A 137 8.95 -14.54 13.05
C LYS A 137 8.14 -13.61 13.95
N PRO A 138 6.94 -13.16 13.53
CA PRO A 138 6.17 -12.14 14.26
C PRO A 138 5.76 -12.59 15.67
N ASP A 139 5.53 -13.89 15.86
CA ASP A 139 5.09 -14.46 17.15
C ASP A 139 6.23 -14.91 18.07
N ASP A 140 7.48 -14.73 17.64
CA ASP A 140 8.65 -15.12 18.41
C ASP A 140 9.11 -13.98 19.33
N ARG A 141 9.27 -14.27 20.62
CA ARG A 141 9.64 -13.27 21.62
C ARG A 141 11.04 -12.68 21.39
N ASP A 142 12.00 -13.50 20.94
CA ASP A 142 13.36 -13.04 20.70
C ASP A 142 13.39 -12.16 19.45
N ALA A 143 12.60 -12.52 18.43
CA ALA A 143 12.36 -11.68 17.27
C ALA A 143 11.76 -10.32 17.68
N PHE A 144 10.71 -10.28 18.51
CA PHE A 144 10.14 -9.03 18.99
C PHE A 144 11.15 -8.18 19.77
N THR A 145 11.94 -8.83 20.64
CA THR A 145 12.99 -8.15 21.42
C THR A 145 14.03 -7.50 20.52
N HIS A 146 14.43 -8.19 19.44
CA HIS A 146 15.34 -7.64 18.43
C HIS A 146 14.71 -6.46 17.69
N TRP A 147 13.44 -6.59 17.24
CA TRP A 147 12.75 -5.52 16.52
C TRP A 147 12.60 -4.25 17.36
N TYR A 148 12.22 -4.39 18.63
CA TYR A 148 12.18 -3.25 19.57
C TYR A 148 13.56 -2.57 19.67
N ALA A 149 14.63 -3.34 19.80
CA ALA A 149 15.99 -2.80 19.87
C ALA A 149 16.41 -2.10 18.57
N GLU A 150 16.02 -2.62 17.40
CA GLU A 150 16.24 -1.96 16.10
C GLU A 150 15.53 -0.61 16.01
N LEU A 151 14.28 -0.51 16.48
CA LEU A 151 13.56 0.76 16.52
C LEU A 151 14.18 1.75 17.50
N ALA A 152 14.69 1.29 18.65
CA ALA A 152 15.41 2.14 19.60
C ALA A 152 16.71 2.69 18.98
N LYS A 153 17.50 1.84 18.31
CA LYS A 153 18.71 2.28 17.58
C LYS A 153 18.35 3.29 16.48
N PHE A 154 17.22 3.08 15.80
CA PHE A 154 16.74 4.00 14.76
C PHE A 154 16.40 5.37 15.35
N ARG A 155 15.63 5.41 16.45
CA ARG A 155 15.34 6.65 17.20
C ARG A 155 16.63 7.38 17.56
N ASP A 156 17.57 6.70 18.21
CA ASP A 156 18.85 7.29 18.64
C ASP A 156 19.71 7.72 17.43
N GLY A 157 19.56 7.06 16.28
CA GLY A 157 20.16 7.44 15.01
C GLY A 157 19.58 8.72 14.42
N LEU A 158 18.26 8.88 14.48
CA LEU A 158 17.56 10.10 14.05
C LEU A 158 17.93 11.29 14.93
N GLU A 159 17.94 11.12 16.25
CA GLU A 159 18.33 12.16 17.22
C GLU A 159 19.74 12.68 16.92
N ARG A 160 20.72 11.77 16.77
CA ARG A 160 22.10 12.16 16.45
C ARG A 160 22.23 12.83 15.09
N ARG A 161 21.55 12.30 14.07
CA ARG A 161 21.65 12.83 12.70
C ARG A 161 21.09 14.25 12.62
N PHE A 162 19.89 14.44 13.13
CA PHE A 162 19.17 15.69 12.99
C PHE A 162 19.44 16.65 14.16
N SER A 163 20.28 16.23 15.12
CA SER A 163 20.62 17.01 16.31
C SER A 163 19.38 17.47 17.08
N VAL A 164 18.42 16.54 17.22
CA VAL A 164 17.15 16.73 17.91
C VAL A 164 17.03 15.74 19.07
N ARG A 165 16.08 15.98 19.96
CA ARG A 165 15.64 15.01 20.95
C ARG A 165 14.21 14.61 20.65
N ILE A 166 13.96 13.31 20.48
CA ILE A 166 12.62 12.74 20.32
C ILE A 166 12.06 12.54 21.72
N THR A 167 11.22 13.48 22.15
CA THR A 167 10.56 13.40 23.46
C THR A 167 9.32 12.49 23.37
N ASP A 168 8.87 11.96 24.51
CA ASP A 168 7.65 11.16 24.58
C ASP A 168 6.43 11.96 24.08
N GLU A 169 6.38 13.27 24.35
CA GLU A 169 5.33 14.16 23.85
C GLU A 169 5.36 14.27 22.32
N ALA A 170 6.53 14.56 21.74
CA ALA A 170 6.67 14.66 20.29
C ALA A 170 6.34 13.33 19.59
N LEU A 171 6.71 12.21 20.21
CA LEU A 171 6.37 10.88 19.71
C LEU A 171 4.87 10.62 19.80
N ARG A 172 4.22 10.99 20.91
CA ARG A 172 2.77 10.84 21.10
C ARG A 172 1.98 11.69 20.12
N ASP A 173 2.41 12.91 19.85
CA ASP A 173 1.80 13.78 18.84
C ASP A 173 1.94 13.19 17.43
N ALA A 174 3.11 12.63 17.10
CA ALA A 174 3.32 11.95 15.83
C ALA A 174 2.43 10.70 15.69
N VAL A 175 2.28 9.92 16.77
CA VAL A 175 1.36 8.77 16.85
C VAL A 175 -0.08 9.20 16.61
N ARG A 176 -0.57 10.21 17.34
CA ARG A 176 -1.94 10.74 17.16
C ARG A 176 -2.18 11.20 15.72
N LYS A 177 -1.21 11.90 15.12
CA LYS A 177 -1.33 12.38 13.73
C LYS A 177 -1.36 11.24 12.72
N MET A 178 -0.49 10.24 12.86
CA MET A 178 -0.50 9.06 12.01
C MET A 178 -1.78 8.22 12.18
N ASN A 179 -2.25 8.03 13.41
CA ASN A 179 -3.51 7.34 13.67
C ASN A 179 -4.70 8.09 13.06
N ARG A 180 -4.71 9.43 13.09
CA ARG A 180 -5.72 10.24 12.39
C ARG A 180 -5.72 9.95 10.88
N GLU A 181 -4.56 9.92 10.23
CA GLU A 181 -4.47 9.56 8.81
C GLU A 181 -4.95 8.13 8.54
N ARG A 182 -4.48 7.15 9.33
CA ARG A 182 -4.88 5.74 9.21
C ARG A 182 -6.38 5.60 9.29
N LYS A 183 -7.00 6.22 10.31
CA LYS A 183 -8.44 6.22 10.50
C LYS A 183 -9.18 6.82 9.31
N LEU A 184 -8.80 8.01 8.86
CA LEU A 184 -9.47 8.67 7.73
C LEU A 184 -9.40 7.82 6.44
N ARG A 185 -8.23 7.26 6.14
CA ARG A 185 -8.05 6.40 4.95
C ARG A 185 -8.76 5.05 5.10
N ARG A 186 -8.79 4.48 6.31
CA ARG A 186 -9.51 3.24 6.62
C ARG A 186 -11.01 3.44 6.52
N ASP A 187 -11.54 4.55 7.02
CA ASP A 187 -12.96 4.91 6.88
C ASP A 187 -13.34 5.08 5.40
N LEU A 188 -12.50 5.73 4.58
CA LEU A 188 -12.72 5.85 3.13
C LEU A 188 -12.77 4.47 2.46
N ALA A 189 -11.85 3.58 2.84
CA ALA A 189 -11.87 2.22 2.33
C ALA A 189 -13.14 1.47 2.76
N LEU A 190 -13.59 1.61 4.01
CA LEU A 190 -14.80 0.95 4.53
C LEU A 190 -16.08 1.36 3.79
N LEU A 191 -16.14 2.54 3.16
CA LEU A 191 -17.25 2.90 2.27
C LEU A 191 -17.41 1.92 1.08
N MET A 192 -16.33 1.24 0.68
CA MET A 192 -16.40 0.22 -0.37
C MET A 192 -17.12 -1.05 0.06
N ALA A 193 -17.39 -1.23 1.36
CA ALA A 193 -18.19 -2.35 1.87
C ALA A 193 -19.70 -2.21 1.59
N HIS A 194 -20.18 -1.00 1.27
CA HIS A 194 -21.59 -0.77 0.94
C HIS A 194 -22.03 -1.57 -0.30
N GLU A 195 -23.34 -1.84 -0.41
CA GLU A 195 -23.93 -2.46 -1.61
C GLU A 195 -23.75 -1.59 -2.85
N ALA A 196 -23.74 -0.26 -2.67
CA ALA A 196 -23.46 0.74 -3.68
C ALA A 196 -22.22 1.56 -3.27
N PRO A 197 -20.99 1.05 -3.47
CA PRO A 197 -19.79 1.79 -3.16
C PRO A 197 -19.77 3.16 -3.86
N PRO A 198 -19.38 4.24 -3.17
CA PRO A 198 -19.42 5.59 -3.73
C PRO A 198 -18.21 5.91 -4.64
N LEU A 199 -17.19 5.04 -4.63
CA LEU A 199 -15.95 5.17 -5.39
C LEU A 199 -15.73 3.92 -6.25
N THR A 200 -14.89 4.06 -7.27
CA THR A 200 -14.18 2.90 -7.83
C THR A 200 -12.94 2.56 -7.00
N GLY A 201 -12.39 1.37 -7.18
CA GLY A 201 -11.16 1.00 -6.51
C GLY A 201 -9.95 1.79 -7.01
N ARG A 202 -9.96 2.21 -8.28
CA ARG A 202 -8.95 3.13 -8.83
C ARG A 202 -9.00 4.49 -8.15
N GLN A 203 -10.19 5.05 -7.94
CA GLN A 203 -10.36 6.32 -7.20
C GLN A 203 -9.94 6.20 -5.74
N LEU A 204 -10.30 5.10 -5.06
CA LEU A 204 -9.85 4.84 -3.69
C LEU A 204 -8.31 4.71 -3.64
N LEU A 205 -7.68 4.10 -4.66
CA LEU A 205 -6.23 3.99 -4.74
C LEU A 205 -5.55 5.35 -4.89
N ASP A 206 -6.18 6.30 -5.60
CA ASP A 206 -5.69 7.68 -5.74
C ASP A 206 -5.81 8.48 -4.44
N CYS A 207 -6.77 8.14 -3.56
CA CYS A 207 -6.97 8.79 -2.26
C CYS A 207 -5.86 8.42 -1.24
N LYS A 208 -4.60 8.64 -1.60
CA LYS A 208 -3.42 8.48 -0.78
C LYS A 208 -2.35 9.48 -1.22
N SER A 209 -1.49 9.84 -0.29
CA SER A 209 -0.33 10.69 -0.54
C SER A 209 0.96 9.88 -0.39
N ILE A 210 2.01 10.23 -1.13
CA ILE A 210 3.33 9.63 -0.91
C ILE A 210 4.03 10.22 0.33
N ILE A 211 3.54 11.35 0.85
CA ILE A 211 3.99 11.94 2.11
C ILE A 211 2.89 11.77 3.14
N SER A 212 3.21 11.16 4.28
CA SER A 212 2.23 11.02 5.36
C SER A 212 2.08 12.33 6.14
N CYS A 213 0.86 12.57 6.58
CA CYS A 213 0.45 13.58 7.55
C CYS A 213 0.67 15.03 7.08
N ILE A 214 0.50 15.27 5.78
CA ILE A 214 0.26 16.61 5.24
C ILE A 214 -1.10 17.09 5.78
N ASP A 215 -1.14 18.24 6.45
CA ASP A 215 -2.37 18.75 7.08
C ASP A 215 -3.48 19.00 6.07
N ALA A 216 -3.15 19.50 4.88
CA ALA A 216 -4.11 19.68 3.78
C ALA A 216 -4.76 18.34 3.36
N ASP A 217 -3.96 17.27 3.22
CA ASP A 217 -4.48 15.94 2.87
C ASP A 217 -5.44 15.42 3.94
N LEU A 218 -5.14 15.62 5.23
CA LEU A 218 -6.02 15.21 6.34
C LEU A 218 -7.38 15.91 6.28
N GLU A 219 -7.40 17.21 5.97
CA GLU A 219 -8.64 17.96 5.82
C GLU A 219 -9.42 17.53 4.57
N VAL A 220 -8.73 17.24 3.47
CA VAL A 220 -9.34 16.72 2.24
C VAL A 220 -9.94 15.33 2.46
N TYR A 221 -9.24 14.40 3.11
CA TYR A 221 -9.82 13.09 3.46
C TYR A 221 -11.09 13.24 4.31
N ALA A 222 -11.05 14.14 5.31
CA ALA A 222 -12.20 14.39 6.18
C ALA A 222 -13.37 15.02 5.43
N SER A 223 -13.11 15.93 4.47
CA SER A 223 -14.17 16.51 3.62
C SER A 223 -14.74 15.47 2.68
N LEU A 224 -13.89 14.67 2.04
CA LEU A 224 -14.30 13.62 1.12
C LEU A 224 -15.20 12.60 1.83
N LEU A 225 -14.85 12.17 3.05
CA LEU A 225 -15.70 11.28 3.85
C LEU A 225 -17.10 11.86 4.05
N ARG A 226 -17.21 13.12 4.51
CA ARG A 226 -18.51 13.78 4.70
C ARG A 226 -19.30 13.89 3.40
N GLU A 227 -18.63 14.18 2.29
CA GLU A 227 -19.27 14.28 0.98
C GLU A 227 -19.81 12.94 0.48
N LEU A 228 -19.06 11.86 0.66
CA LEU A 228 -19.43 10.52 0.20
C LEU A 228 -20.49 9.86 1.10
N GLU A 229 -20.48 10.12 2.42
CA GLU A 229 -21.51 9.63 3.35
C GLU A 229 -22.92 10.14 3.01
N HIS A 230 -23.01 11.33 2.42
CA HIS A 230 -24.29 11.96 2.05
C HIS A 230 -24.69 11.72 0.59
N ARG A 231 -23.85 11.07 -0.21
CA ARG A 231 -24.11 10.83 -1.62
C ARG A 231 -24.91 9.54 -1.79
N SER A 232 -26.13 9.66 -2.31
CA SER A 232 -26.93 8.49 -2.69
C SER A 232 -26.34 7.87 -3.95
N HIS A 233 -25.98 6.59 -3.87
CA HIS A 233 -25.50 5.81 -5.02
C HIS A 233 -26.45 4.65 -5.29
N GLU A 234 -26.84 4.48 -6.55
CA GLU A 234 -27.60 3.32 -6.98
C GLU A 234 -26.68 2.09 -7.03
N PRO A 235 -27.06 0.94 -6.43
CA PRO A 235 -26.24 -0.26 -6.45
C PRO A 235 -25.92 -0.73 -7.88
N ASN A 236 -24.65 -0.67 -8.28
CA ASN A 236 -24.23 -1.26 -9.54
C ASN A 236 -24.05 -2.78 -9.39
N ARG A 237 -25.18 -3.51 -9.36
CA ARG A 237 -25.21 -4.96 -9.19
C ARG A 237 -24.58 -5.76 -10.35
N LYS A 238 -24.24 -5.09 -11.47
CA LYS A 238 -23.62 -5.70 -12.65
C LYS A 238 -22.12 -5.94 -12.47
N ARG A 239 -21.43 -5.09 -11.70
CA ARG A 239 -19.99 -5.21 -11.48
C ARG A 239 -19.66 -6.36 -10.53
N VAL A 240 -18.55 -7.05 -10.79
CA VAL A 240 -18.02 -8.10 -9.92
C VAL A 240 -17.15 -7.44 -8.84
N ARG A 241 -17.49 -7.59 -7.55
CA ARG A 241 -16.70 -7.09 -6.43
C ARG A 241 -15.41 -7.90 -6.31
N VAL A 242 -14.26 -7.24 -6.33
CA VAL A 242 -12.94 -7.86 -6.32
C VAL A 242 -12.19 -7.45 -5.06
N LEU A 243 -11.64 -8.43 -4.33
CA LEU A 243 -10.56 -8.18 -3.37
C LEU A 243 -9.23 -8.37 -4.10
N LEU A 244 -8.44 -7.31 -4.19
CA LEU A 244 -7.09 -7.35 -4.75
C LEU A 244 -6.10 -7.61 -3.60
N SER A 245 -5.42 -8.75 -3.62
CA SER A 245 -4.38 -9.11 -2.65
C SER A 245 -3.01 -9.10 -3.30
N GLY A 246 -1.95 -9.09 -2.49
CA GLY A 246 -0.59 -9.34 -2.94
C GLY A 246 0.35 -8.14 -2.82
N VAL A 247 1.11 -7.88 -3.88
CA VAL A 247 2.12 -6.81 -3.93
C VAL A 247 1.48 -5.41 -3.97
N PRO A 248 2.21 -4.34 -3.55
CA PRO A 248 1.73 -2.98 -3.64
C PRO A 248 1.50 -2.49 -5.07
N THR A 249 0.47 -1.68 -5.26
CA THR A 249 0.11 -0.91 -6.45
C THR A 249 0.48 0.55 -6.22
N VAL A 250 1.76 0.86 -6.43
CA VAL A 250 2.32 2.22 -6.25
C VAL A 250 1.87 3.16 -7.36
N HIS A 251 2.07 4.46 -7.16
CA HIS A 251 1.76 5.47 -8.18
C HIS A 251 2.53 5.19 -9.49
N GLY A 252 1.83 5.15 -10.62
CA GLY A 252 2.34 4.75 -11.95
C GLY A 252 2.21 3.27 -12.29
N ALA A 253 1.93 2.40 -11.30
CA ALA A 253 1.82 0.95 -11.45
C ALA A 253 0.37 0.43 -11.35
N GLU A 254 -0.62 1.26 -11.70
CA GLU A 254 -2.05 0.98 -11.48
C GLU A 254 -2.70 0.08 -12.54
N ARG A 255 -1.98 -0.24 -13.63
CA ARG A 255 -2.49 -0.98 -14.80
C ARG A 255 -3.37 -2.18 -14.48
N VAL A 256 -3.02 -2.99 -13.48
CA VAL A 256 -3.82 -4.20 -13.14
C VAL A 256 -5.17 -3.81 -12.53
N VAL A 257 -5.24 -2.74 -11.74
CA VAL A 257 -6.49 -2.19 -11.21
C VAL A 257 -7.36 -1.69 -12.38
N ASP A 258 -6.76 -0.93 -13.31
CA ASP A 258 -7.48 -0.44 -14.50
C ASP A 258 -8.08 -1.59 -15.31
N LEU A 259 -7.28 -2.64 -15.60
CA LEU A 259 -7.74 -3.82 -16.33
C LEU A 259 -8.88 -4.55 -15.61
N ILE A 260 -8.81 -4.67 -14.27
CA ILE A 260 -9.89 -5.26 -13.47
C ILE A 260 -11.19 -4.46 -13.66
N GLU A 261 -11.14 -3.14 -13.53
CA GLU A 261 -12.33 -2.29 -13.60
C GLU A 261 -12.90 -2.19 -15.02
N GLU A 262 -12.05 -2.13 -16.05
CA GLU A 262 -12.42 -2.15 -17.47
C GLU A 262 -13.10 -3.45 -17.88
N CYS A 263 -12.69 -4.60 -17.33
CA CYS A 263 -13.34 -5.90 -17.58
C CYS A 263 -14.68 -6.07 -16.82
N GLY A 264 -15.17 -5.03 -16.13
CA GLY A 264 -16.44 -5.06 -15.39
C GLY A 264 -16.31 -5.50 -13.93
N GLY A 265 -15.09 -5.48 -13.39
CA GLY A 265 -14.82 -5.57 -11.96
C GLY A 265 -15.05 -4.25 -11.23
N LEU A 266 -15.08 -4.33 -9.91
CA LEU A 266 -14.99 -3.21 -8.98
C LEU A 266 -14.06 -3.64 -7.85
N VAL A 267 -12.89 -3.04 -7.75
CA VAL A 267 -11.96 -3.36 -6.64
C VAL A 267 -12.50 -2.72 -5.37
N VAL A 268 -13.04 -3.53 -4.47
CA VAL A 268 -13.67 -3.06 -3.22
C VAL A 268 -12.73 -3.09 -2.03
N CYS A 269 -11.63 -3.83 -2.13
CA CYS A 269 -10.61 -3.93 -1.09
C CYS A 269 -9.26 -4.22 -1.70
N MET A 270 -8.21 -3.59 -1.17
CA MET A 270 -6.81 -3.83 -1.55
C MET A 270 -6.02 -4.27 -0.32
N GLU A 271 -5.85 -5.59 -0.16
CA GLU A 271 -5.05 -6.23 0.90
C GLU A 271 -3.58 -6.21 0.49
N ASN A 272 -2.98 -5.03 0.37
CA ASN A 272 -1.57 -4.85 0.02
C ASN A 272 -0.99 -3.59 0.67
N CYS A 273 0.33 -3.38 0.55
CA CYS A 273 1.03 -2.28 1.24
C CYS A 273 0.61 -0.87 0.79
N THR A 274 -0.08 -0.73 -0.35
CA THR A 274 -0.61 0.56 -0.82
C THR A 274 -2.09 0.76 -0.52
N GLY A 275 -2.77 -0.32 -0.14
CA GLY A 275 -4.15 -0.32 0.29
C GLY A 275 -4.25 -0.29 1.81
N ILE A 276 -5.09 -1.16 2.36
CA ILE A 276 -5.56 -1.05 3.73
C ILE A 276 -4.64 -1.76 4.75
N LYS A 277 -3.80 -2.70 4.31
CA LYS A 277 -2.91 -3.52 5.17
C LYS A 277 -2.11 -2.70 6.19
N PRO A 278 -1.35 -1.65 5.83
CA PRO A 278 -0.51 -0.92 6.80
C PRO A 278 -1.28 0.05 7.69
N ILE A 279 -2.57 0.27 7.39
CA ILE A 279 -3.45 1.22 8.08
C ILE A 279 -4.63 0.52 8.78
N TRP A 280 -4.67 -0.82 8.80
CA TRP A 280 -5.76 -1.57 9.41
C TRP A 280 -5.79 -1.37 10.92
N GLU A 281 -4.62 -1.46 11.55
CA GLU A 281 -4.42 -1.27 12.99
C GLU A 281 -3.81 0.10 13.29
N ASP A 282 -4.20 0.66 14.42
CA ASP A 282 -3.63 1.89 14.98
C ASP A 282 -2.57 1.55 16.04
N VAL A 283 -1.69 2.51 16.34
CA VAL A 283 -0.79 2.42 17.49
C VAL A 283 -1.60 2.80 18.74
N ASP A 284 -1.44 2.06 19.84
CA ASP A 284 -2.02 2.46 21.13
C ASP A 284 -1.37 3.77 21.61
N GLU A 285 -2.10 4.87 21.45
CA GLU A 285 -1.64 6.22 21.77
C GLU A 285 -1.58 6.51 23.27
N GLU A 286 -2.19 5.65 24.11
CA GLU A 286 -2.21 5.77 25.56
C GLU A 286 -1.23 4.81 26.24
N ALA A 287 -0.47 4.04 25.46
CA ALA A 287 0.56 3.15 25.98
C ALA A 287 1.59 3.91 26.83
N GLU A 288 1.99 3.27 27.94
CA GLU A 288 3.08 3.77 28.79
C GLU A 288 4.41 3.73 28.04
N ASP A 289 4.65 2.66 27.28
CA ASP A 289 5.80 2.49 26.39
C ASP A 289 5.37 2.60 24.92
N LEU A 290 5.44 3.83 24.39
CA LEU A 290 5.11 4.12 22.98
C LEU A 290 6.07 3.43 22.00
N MET A 291 7.33 3.20 22.36
CA MET A 291 8.28 2.48 21.51
C MET A 291 7.84 1.03 21.33
N LYS A 292 7.34 0.41 22.40
CA LYS A 292 6.81 -0.94 22.36
C LYS A 292 5.50 -1.01 21.57
N ALA A 293 4.61 -0.03 21.73
CA ALA A 293 3.39 0.06 20.95
C ALA A 293 3.68 0.19 19.44
N LEU A 294 4.66 1.03 19.06
CA LEU A 294 5.14 1.13 17.68
C LEU A 294 5.73 -0.18 17.18
N ALA A 295 6.62 -0.82 17.96
CA ALA A 295 7.21 -2.10 17.59
C ALA A 295 6.15 -3.15 17.30
N LEU A 296 5.12 -3.25 18.15
CA LEU A 296 3.99 -4.17 17.97
C LEU A 296 3.21 -3.86 16.69
N LYS A 297 2.76 -2.61 16.50
CA LYS A 297 2.00 -2.20 15.31
C LYS A 297 2.73 -2.45 13.99
N TYR A 298 4.05 -2.25 13.98
CA TYR A 298 4.82 -2.43 12.76
C TYR A 298 5.14 -3.91 12.51
N MET A 299 5.41 -4.68 13.56
CA MET A 299 5.65 -6.13 13.44
C MET A 299 4.39 -6.92 13.09
N SER A 300 3.19 -6.42 13.46
CA SER A 300 1.90 -7.06 13.15
C SER A 300 1.51 -7.00 11.67
N ILE A 301 2.16 -6.16 10.85
CA ILE A 301 1.88 -6.08 9.41
C ILE A 301 2.12 -7.47 8.78
N PRO A 302 1.09 -8.12 8.20
CA PRO A 302 1.20 -9.47 7.68
C PRO A 302 1.73 -9.47 6.23
N CYS A 303 2.98 -9.02 6.07
CA CYS A 303 3.70 -9.10 4.81
C CYS A 303 4.17 -10.53 4.54
N SER A 304 4.24 -10.95 3.28
CA SER A 304 4.70 -12.29 2.87
C SER A 304 6.14 -12.63 3.25
N VAL A 305 6.91 -11.67 3.79
CA VAL A 305 8.26 -11.90 4.33
C VAL A 305 8.24 -12.53 5.73
N MET A 306 7.09 -12.57 6.39
CA MET A 306 6.89 -13.21 7.69
C MET A 306 6.70 -14.72 7.54
N THR A 307 7.10 -15.49 8.55
CA THR A 307 6.98 -16.95 8.54
C THR A 307 6.81 -17.56 9.96
N PRO A 308 5.77 -18.38 10.20
CA PRO A 308 4.58 -18.51 9.35
C PRO A 308 3.83 -17.16 9.29
N ASN A 309 2.94 -17.00 8.31
CA ASN A 309 2.21 -15.74 8.07
C ASN A 309 0.69 -15.95 8.18
N ASP A 310 0.28 -16.53 9.30
CA ASP A 310 -1.13 -16.86 9.55
C ASP A 310 -1.98 -15.58 9.67
N GLY A 311 -1.38 -14.49 10.19
CA GLY A 311 -2.01 -13.17 10.24
C GLY A 311 -2.47 -12.63 8.88
N ARG A 312 -1.85 -13.04 7.75
CA ARG A 312 -2.35 -12.64 6.41
C ARG A 312 -3.65 -13.35 6.07
N ILE A 313 -3.80 -14.61 6.48
CA ILE A 313 -5.04 -15.38 6.28
C ILE A 313 -6.15 -14.81 7.16
N ASP A 314 -5.84 -14.44 8.40
CA ASP A 314 -6.79 -13.81 9.31
C ASP A 314 -7.28 -12.46 8.75
N LEU A 315 -6.35 -11.62 8.29
CA LEU A 315 -6.66 -10.33 7.66
C LEU A 315 -7.53 -10.50 6.41
N LEU A 316 -7.19 -11.45 5.54
CA LEU A 316 -7.98 -11.75 4.34
C LEU A 316 -9.39 -12.27 4.69
N SER A 317 -9.51 -13.07 5.75
CA SER A 317 -10.80 -13.57 6.23
C SER A 317 -11.68 -12.46 6.77
N GLU A 318 -11.11 -11.56 7.57
CA GLU A 318 -11.79 -10.37 8.07
C GLU A 318 -12.26 -9.48 6.92
N MET A 319 -11.37 -9.19 5.96
CA MET A 319 -11.71 -8.36 4.78
C MET A 319 -12.74 -9.02 3.88
N ALA A 320 -12.70 -10.34 3.68
CA ALA A 320 -13.72 -11.04 2.93
C ALA A 320 -15.09 -10.93 3.61
N GLY A 321 -15.15 -11.00 4.93
CA GLY A 321 -16.38 -10.81 5.71
C GLY A 321 -16.97 -9.39 5.59
N ILE A 322 -16.10 -8.37 5.65
CA ILE A 322 -16.50 -6.95 5.61
C ILE A 322 -16.87 -6.52 4.18
N PHE A 323 -15.97 -6.75 3.22
CA PHE A 323 -16.09 -6.24 1.86
C PHE A 323 -16.88 -7.16 0.93
N LYS A 324 -17.17 -8.40 1.34
CA LYS A 324 -17.98 -9.38 0.60
C LYS A 324 -17.58 -9.46 -0.89
N PRO A 325 -16.30 -9.73 -1.20
CA PRO A 325 -15.86 -9.85 -2.58
C PRO A 325 -16.50 -11.07 -3.24
N HIS A 326 -16.73 -10.98 -4.55
CA HIS A 326 -17.20 -12.10 -5.35
C HIS A 326 -16.04 -12.95 -5.90
N CYS A 327 -14.84 -12.36 -5.97
CA CYS A 327 -13.62 -13.07 -6.31
C CYS A 327 -12.40 -12.37 -5.72
N ILE A 328 -11.28 -13.10 -5.67
CA ILE A 328 -9.97 -12.59 -5.28
C ILE A 328 -9.08 -12.56 -6.52
N VAL A 329 -8.41 -11.43 -6.74
CA VAL A 329 -7.27 -11.33 -7.64
C VAL A 329 -6.01 -11.19 -6.78
N ASP A 330 -5.11 -12.17 -6.82
CA ASP A 330 -3.83 -12.11 -6.11
C ASP A 330 -2.72 -11.70 -7.10
N LEU A 331 -2.21 -10.49 -6.91
CA LEU A 331 -1.21 -9.89 -7.76
C LEU A 331 0.18 -10.12 -7.19
N SER A 332 1.07 -10.66 -8.03
CA SER A 332 2.50 -10.75 -7.77
C SER A 332 3.27 -10.03 -8.87
N TRP A 333 4.20 -9.18 -8.47
CA TRP A 333 5.20 -8.69 -9.40
C TRP A 333 6.15 -9.82 -9.78
N GLN A 334 6.60 -9.87 -11.05
CA GLN A 334 7.63 -10.81 -11.47
C GLN A 334 8.83 -10.75 -10.53
N ALA A 335 9.40 -11.91 -10.19
CA ALA A 335 10.49 -12.07 -9.23
C ALA A 335 10.20 -11.58 -7.79
N CYS A 336 8.94 -11.34 -7.42
CA CYS A 336 8.53 -11.16 -6.02
C CYS A 336 8.25 -12.51 -5.35
N LEU A 337 9.31 -13.24 -5.01
CA LEU A 337 9.23 -14.65 -4.61
C LEU A 337 8.37 -14.91 -3.36
N THR A 338 8.40 -14.03 -2.35
CA THR A 338 7.67 -14.27 -1.10
C THR A 338 6.16 -14.25 -1.32
N TYR A 339 5.64 -13.26 -2.03
CA TYR A 339 4.22 -13.20 -2.42
C TYR A 339 3.86 -14.30 -3.42
N ASP A 340 4.74 -14.57 -4.39
CA ASP A 340 4.54 -15.61 -5.40
C ASP A 340 4.40 -17.01 -4.77
N VAL A 341 5.29 -17.39 -3.86
CA VAL A 341 5.20 -18.70 -3.18
C VAL A 341 4.00 -18.75 -2.25
N GLU A 342 3.75 -17.69 -1.47
CA GLU A 342 2.62 -17.64 -0.53
C GLU A 342 1.25 -17.67 -1.23
N SER A 343 1.16 -17.22 -2.50
CA SER A 343 -0.07 -17.25 -3.31
C SER A 343 -0.72 -18.63 -3.39
N TRP A 344 0.06 -19.71 -3.23
CA TRP A 344 -0.49 -21.06 -3.20
C TRP A 344 -1.33 -21.29 -1.95
N ARG A 345 -0.84 -20.85 -0.79
CA ARG A 345 -1.58 -20.91 0.48
C ARG A 345 -2.81 -20.01 0.45
N ILE A 346 -2.69 -18.81 -0.12
CA ILE A 346 -3.83 -17.88 -0.27
C ILE A 346 -4.92 -18.52 -1.15
N ARG A 347 -4.52 -19.16 -2.26
CA ARG A 347 -5.45 -19.89 -3.13
C ARG A 347 -6.21 -20.98 -2.38
N GLN A 348 -5.49 -21.83 -1.64
CA GLN A 348 -6.12 -22.92 -0.89
C GLN A 348 -7.15 -22.38 0.09
N TRP A 349 -6.79 -21.36 0.87
CA TRP A 349 -7.73 -20.73 1.78
C TRP A 349 -8.94 -20.15 1.03
N ALA A 350 -8.73 -19.42 -0.07
CA ALA A 350 -9.82 -18.82 -0.84
C ALA A 350 -10.79 -19.86 -1.41
N GLU A 351 -10.28 -20.93 -2.03
CA GLU A 351 -11.08 -21.97 -2.68
C GLU A 351 -11.72 -22.94 -1.67
N GLU A 352 -10.98 -23.39 -0.66
CA GLU A 352 -11.41 -24.46 0.26
C GLU A 352 -12.19 -23.93 1.47
N VAL A 353 -11.83 -22.75 1.99
CA VAL A 353 -12.42 -22.18 3.21
C VAL A 353 -13.34 -21.01 2.88
N GLY A 354 -12.85 -20.07 2.08
CA GLY A 354 -13.62 -18.89 1.68
C GLY A 354 -14.76 -19.22 0.72
N ASN A 355 -14.62 -20.29 -0.07
CA ASN A 355 -15.47 -20.58 -1.22
C ASN A 355 -15.57 -19.36 -2.17
N ILE A 356 -14.44 -18.69 -2.40
CA ILE A 356 -14.30 -17.48 -3.22
C ILE A 356 -13.48 -17.81 -4.46
N PRO A 357 -14.01 -17.60 -5.69
CA PRO A 357 -13.25 -17.73 -6.92
C PRO A 357 -11.94 -16.93 -6.89
N TYR A 358 -10.85 -17.55 -7.33
CA TYR A 358 -9.51 -17.01 -7.16
C TYR A 358 -8.75 -16.95 -8.50
N LEU A 359 -8.03 -15.85 -8.73
CA LEU A 359 -7.11 -15.71 -9.86
C LEU A 359 -5.79 -15.11 -9.39
N ARG A 360 -4.71 -15.87 -9.59
CA ARG A 360 -3.36 -15.33 -9.45
C ARG A 360 -2.89 -14.65 -10.74
N ILE A 361 -2.38 -13.44 -10.65
CA ILE A 361 -1.71 -12.71 -11.74
C ILE A 361 -0.24 -12.50 -11.38
N SER A 362 0.67 -12.96 -12.24
CA SER A 362 2.10 -12.61 -12.16
C SER A 362 2.47 -11.80 -13.40
N THR A 363 2.92 -10.56 -13.20
CA THR A 363 3.16 -9.60 -14.28
C THR A 363 4.20 -8.54 -13.88
N ASP A 364 4.56 -7.66 -14.80
CA ASP A 364 5.42 -6.50 -14.59
C ASP A 364 4.71 -5.20 -14.98
N TYR A 365 5.45 -4.09 -15.08
CA TYR A 365 4.91 -2.79 -15.48
C TYR A 365 4.67 -2.69 -17.00
N ALA A 366 5.21 -3.60 -17.81
CA ALA A 366 5.03 -3.55 -19.25
C ALA A 366 3.61 -3.96 -19.64
N PRO A 367 2.98 -3.30 -20.62
CA PRO A 367 1.59 -3.59 -21.01
C PRO A 367 1.45 -4.82 -21.93
N SER A 368 2.55 -5.51 -22.26
CA SER A 368 2.61 -6.53 -23.31
C SER A 368 1.67 -7.72 -23.06
N ASP A 369 1.35 -8.01 -21.80
CA ASP A 369 0.47 -9.11 -21.42
C ASP A 369 -0.99 -8.70 -21.17
N SER A 370 -1.36 -7.44 -21.42
CA SER A 370 -2.68 -6.90 -21.08
C SER A 370 -3.83 -7.67 -21.74
N ALA A 371 -3.71 -8.02 -23.03
CA ALA A 371 -4.74 -8.80 -23.73
C ALA A 371 -4.95 -10.18 -23.09
N ARG A 372 -3.87 -10.85 -22.68
CA ARG A 372 -3.93 -12.13 -21.96
C ARG A 372 -4.57 -11.97 -20.58
N LEU A 373 -4.26 -10.89 -19.87
CA LEU A 373 -4.85 -10.62 -18.55
C LEU A 373 -6.36 -10.35 -18.65
N ARG A 374 -6.83 -9.59 -19.65
CA ARG A 374 -8.27 -9.34 -19.88
C ARG A 374 -9.06 -10.64 -20.00
N VAL A 375 -8.63 -11.55 -20.87
CA VAL A 375 -9.30 -12.86 -21.07
C VAL A 375 -9.39 -13.66 -19.76
N ARG A 376 -8.33 -13.63 -18.93
CA ARG A 376 -8.32 -14.35 -17.64
C ARG A 376 -9.25 -13.70 -16.61
N LEU A 377 -9.31 -12.36 -16.59
CA LEU A 377 -10.21 -11.61 -15.72
C LEU A 377 -11.68 -11.82 -16.11
N GLU A 378 -11.98 -11.78 -17.40
CA GLU A 378 -13.33 -12.06 -17.92
C GLU A 378 -13.81 -13.46 -17.53
N ALA A 379 -12.97 -14.48 -17.70
CA ALA A 379 -13.27 -15.85 -17.29
C ALA A 379 -13.50 -15.98 -15.76
N LEU A 380 -12.69 -15.29 -14.95
CA LEU A 380 -12.90 -15.22 -13.49
C LEU A 380 -14.25 -14.59 -13.15
N PHE A 381 -14.62 -13.50 -13.83
CA PHE A 381 -15.85 -12.77 -13.58
C PHE A 381 -17.10 -13.56 -14.01
N GLU A 382 -17.02 -14.33 -15.09
CA GLU A 382 -18.06 -15.30 -15.46
C GLU A 382 -18.24 -16.37 -14.38
N THR A 383 -17.14 -16.91 -13.86
CA THR A 383 -17.15 -17.88 -12.75
C THR A 383 -17.80 -17.27 -11.49
N ALA A 384 -17.39 -16.06 -11.11
CA ALA A 384 -17.92 -15.36 -9.95
C ALA A 384 -19.41 -15.03 -10.07
N ARG A 385 -19.90 -14.68 -11.27
CA ARG A 385 -21.34 -14.46 -11.51
C ARG A 385 -22.15 -15.75 -11.38
N SER A 386 -21.63 -16.87 -11.90
CA SER A 386 -22.30 -18.18 -11.82
C SER A 386 -22.42 -18.65 -10.37
N HIS A 387 -21.32 -18.56 -9.61
CA HIS A 387 -21.27 -18.94 -8.19
C HIS A 387 -22.26 -18.15 -7.31
N ARG A 388 -22.48 -16.86 -7.61
CA ARG A 388 -23.50 -16.04 -6.93
C ARG A 388 -24.93 -16.49 -7.24
N GLN A 389 -25.21 -16.85 -8.49
CA GLN A 389 -26.55 -17.32 -8.88
C GLN A 389 -26.91 -18.61 -8.17
N GLU A 390 -25.97 -19.55 -8.08
CA GLU A 390 -26.13 -20.81 -7.34
C GLU A 390 -26.34 -20.55 -5.84
N SER A 391 -25.54 -19.65 -5.24
CA SER A 391 -25.68 -19.28 -3.84
C SER A 391 -27.03 -18.63 -3.52
N HIS A 392 -27.55 -17.76 -4.39
CA HIS A 392 -28.88 -17.17 -4.23
C HIS A 392 -30.00 -18.19 -4.40
N ALA A 393 -29.89 -19.13 -5.35
CA ALA A 393 -30.85 -20.21 -5.52
C ALA A 393 -30.91 -21.13 -4.30
N ALA A 394 -29.77 -21.44 -3.67
CA ALA A 394 -29.71 -22.28 -2.48
C ALA A 394 -30.28 -21.62 -1.21
N HIS A 395 -30.27 -20.28 -1.10
CA HIS A 395 -30.84 -19.55 0.05
C HIS A 395 -32.33 -19.23 -0.11
N SER A 396 -32.89 -19.39 -1.31
CA SER A 396 -34.31 -19.11 -1.61
C SER A 396 -35.18 -20.36 -1.74
N ALA A 397 -34.55 -21.55 -1.69
CA ALA A 397 -35.18 -22.85 -1.51
C ALA A 397 -35.15 -23.25 -0.02
#